data_AF-A0A7W5JYK9-F1
#
_entry.id   AF-A0A7W5JYK9-F1
#
_cell.length_a   1.000
_cell.length_b   1.000
_cell.length_c   1.000
_cell.angle_alpha   90.00
_cell.angle_beta   90.00
_cell.angle_gamma   90.00
#
_symmetry.space_group_name_H-M   'P 1'
#
loop_
_entity.id
_entity.type
_entity.pdbx_description
1 polymer ?
#
loop_
_entity_poly.entity_id
_entity_poly.type
_entity_poly.pdbx_seq_one_letter_code
_entity_poly.pdbx_strand_id
1 'polypeptide(L)'
;MPFWSVALVVATALHAGFQLTVTALVYPALARVDGPGFARAHDLHSRGIVPLVGLVYGVVVVSAVGAVVTHPTSFLAWAAALSSAVALATTAFRAAPLHGRLGRRGPEPDLVRALLRADRVRTTFAVLAVVPAVALALSA
;
A
#
# COMPACT_ATOMS: atom_id res chain seq x y z
N MET A 1 -24.91 -10.75 0.40
CA MET A 1 -23.90 -9.69 0.23
C MET A 1 -23.45 -9.65 -1.21
N PRO A 2 -23.50 -8.49 -1.88
CA PRO A 2 -23.05 -8.36 -3.26
C PRO A 2 -21.55 -8.67 -3.31
N PHE A 3 -21.15 -9.60 -4.18
CA PHE A 3 -19.78 -10.12 -4.35
C PHE A 3 -18.69 -9.03 -4.24
N TRP A 4 -18.92 -7.88 -4.88
CA TRP A 4 -17.97 -6.77 -4.90
C TRP A 4 -17.72 -6.09 -3.54
N SER A 5 -18.73 -6.05 -2.67
CA SER A 5 -18.55 -5.50 -1.31
C SER A 5 -17.63 -6.38 -0.46
N VAL A 6 -17.82 -7.71 -0.53
CA VAL A 6 -16.96 -8.69 0.15
C VAL A 6 -15.55 -8.68 -0.44
N ALA A 7 -15.44 -8.66 -1.78
CA ALA A 7 -14.15 -8.56 -2.47
C ALA A 7 -13.39 -7.29 -2.06
N LEU A 8 -14.08 -6.15 -1.94
CA LEU A 8 -13.48 -4.90 -1.49
C LEU A 8 -12.99 -4.97 -0.04
N VAL A 9 -13.76 -5.60 0.87
CA VAL A 9 -13.31 -5.83 2.26
C VAL A 9 -12.05 -6.68 2.28
N VAL A 10 -12.05 -7.82 1.59
CA VAL A 10 -10.88 -8.71 1.53
C VAL A 10 -9.67 -8.00 0.94
N ALA A 11 -9.85 -7.25 -0.15
CA ALA A 11 -8.77 -6.54 -0.83
C ALA A 11 -8.17 -5.42 0.04
N THR A 12 -9.02 -4.60 0.66
CA THR A 12 -8.56 -3.51 1.53
C THR A 12 -7.93 -4.02 2.82
N ALA A 13 -8.47 -5.10 3.42
CA ALA A 13 -7.86 -5.76 4.57
C ALA A 13 -6.49 -6.37 4.23
N LEU A 14 -6.37 -7.05 3.08
CA LEU A 14 -5.11 -7.58 2.57
C LEU A 14 -4.07 -6.46 2.41
N HIS A 15 -4.46 -5.35 1.78
CA HIS A 15 -3.58 -4.21 1.58
C HIS A 15 -3.18 -3.52 2.89
N ALA A 16 -4.13 -3.32 3.81
CA ALA A 16 -3.84 -2.76 5.12
C ALA A 16 -2.87 -3.65 5.91
N GLY A 17 -3.10 -4.97 5.95
CA GLY A 17 -2.20 -5.93 6.60
C GLY A 17 -0.81 -5.95 5.96
N PHE A 18 -0.73 -5.93 4.62
CA PHE A 18 0.52 -5.79 3.89
C PHE A 18 1.26 -4.50 4.31
N GLN A 19 0.59 -3.35 4.29
CA GLN A 19 1.25 -2.09 4.63
C GLN A 19 1.65 -1.99 6.09
N LEU A 20 0.83 -2.46 7.02
CA LEU A 20 1.19 -2.53 8.44
C LEU A 20 2.43 -3.40 8.63
N THR A 21 2.55 -4.52 7.91
CA THR A 21 3.74 -5.38 7.93
C THR A 21 4.98 -4.63 7.42
N VAL A 22 4.84 -3.90 6.31
CA VAL A 22 5.94 -3.10 5.74
C VAL A 22 6.39 -2.01 6.72
N THR A 23 5.44 -1.26 7.28
CA THR A 23 5.68 -0.15 8.21
C THR A 23 6.28 -0.61 9.53
N ALA A 24 5.74 -1.68 10.12
CA ALA A 24 6.11 -2.10 11.48
C ALA A 24 7.33 -3.03 11.50
N LEU A 25 7.56 -3.81 10.44
CA LEU A 25 8.61 -4.83 10.43
C LEU A 25 9.66 -4.57 9.35
N VAL A 26 9.24 -4.44 8.09
CA VAL A 26 10.17 -4.46 6.94
C VAL A 26 11.05 -3.20 6.89
N TYR A 27 10.46 -2.01 6.97
CA TYR A 27 11.23 -0.77 6.92
C TYR A 27 12.09 -0.53 8.15
N PRO A 28 11.65 -0.82 9.39
CA PRO A 28 12.53 -0.78 10.55
C PRO A 28 13.71 -1.74 10.44
N ALA A 29 13.52 -2.95 9.91
CA ALA A 29 14.62 -3.88 9.68
C ALA A 29 15.61 -3.35 8.64
N LEU A 30 15.12 -2.86 7.50
CA LEU A 30 15.96 -2.31 6.42
C LEU A 30 16.74 -1.06 6.87
N ALA A 31 16.11 -0.18 7.66
CA ALA A 31 16.74 1.07 8.14
C ALA A 31 17.86 0.85 9.17
N ARG A 32 17.95 -0.34 9.78
CA ARG A 32 19.02 -0.70 10.73
C ARG A 32 20.21 -1.36 10.05
N VAL A 33 20.12 -1.70 8.76
CA VAL A 33 21.25 -2.27 8.01
C VAL A 33 22.31 -1.19 7.83
N ASP A 34 23.56 -1.55 8.14
CA ASP A 34 24.70 -0.67 7.97
C ASP A 34 25.05 -0.43 6.50
N GLY A 35 25.84 0.61 6.22
CA GLY A 35 26.20 1.02 4.87
C GLY A 35 26.71 -0.12 3.96
N PRO A 36 27.66 -0.96 4.42
CA PRO A 36 28.21 -2.06 3.62
C PRO A 36 27.15 -3.14 3.28
N GLY A 37 26.23 -3.46 4.20
CA GLY A 37 25.19 -4.47 3.98
C GLY A 37 23.97 -3.96 3.20
N PHE A 38 23.76 -2.64 3.14
CA PHE A 38 22.52 -2.06 2.66
C PHE A 38 22.20 -2.42 1.21
N ALA A 39 23.16 -2.36 0.29
CA ALA A 39 22.91 -2.62 -1.13
C ALA A 39 22.35 -4.02 -1.36
N ARG A 40 22.93 -5.04 -0.71
CA ARG A 40 22.45 -6.42 -0.78
C ARG A 40 21.07 -6.58 -0.14
N ALA A 41 20.87 -6.00 1.05
CA ALA A 41 19.59 -6.07 1.73
C ALA A 41 18.45 -5.39 0.96
N HIS A 42 18.74 -4.22 0.36
CA HIS A 42 17.79 -3.45 -0.44
C HIS A 42 17.44 -4.15 -1.77
N ASP A 43 18.40 -4.80 -2.43
CA ASP A 43 18.12 -5.60 -3.63
C ASP A 43 17.19 -6.79 -3.32
N LEU A 44 17.51 -7.56 -2.27
CA LEU A 44 16.67 -8.68 -1.83
C LEU A 44 15.25 -8.22 -1.45
N HIS A 45 15.15 -7.12 -0.71
CA HIS A 45 13.87 -6.49 -0.39
C HIS A 45 13.10 -6.10 -1.66
N SER A 46 13.76 -5.38 -2.57
CA SER A 46 13.11 -4.85 -3.79
C SER A 46 12.61 -5.99 -4.69
N ARG A 47 13.43 -7.02 -4.90
CA ARG A 47 13.06 -8.19 -5.71
C ARG A 47 11.93 -9.00 -5.10
N GLY A 48 11.89 -9.12 -3.76
CA GLY A 48 10.84 -9.83 -3.05
C GLY A 48 9.52 -9.05 -2.99
N ILE A 49 9.57 -7.74 -2.75
CA ILE A 49 8.36 -6.94 -2.49
C ILE A 49 7.62 -6.53 -3.76
N VAL A 50 8.31 -6.28 -4.87
CA VAL A 50 7.69 -5.84 -6.13
C VAL A 50 6.57 -6.76 -6.62
N PRO A 51 6.74 -8.10 -6.75
CA PRO A 51 5.65 -8.97 -7.19
C PRO A 51 4.48 -9.00 -6.20
N LEU A 52 4.76 -8.94 -4.89
CA LEU A 52 3.71 -8.88 -3.85
C LEU A 52 2.90 -7.60 -3.94
N VAL A 53 3.56 -6.45 -4.14
CA VAL A 53 2.89 -5.16 -4.37
C VAL A 53 2.01 -5.22 -5.61
N GLY A 54 2.53 -5.74 -6.73
CA GLY A 54 1.77 -5.88 -7.96
C GLY A 54 0.48 -6.70 -7.77
N LEU A 55 0.58 -7.84 -7.08
CA LEU A 55 -0.56 -8.70 -6.77
C LEU A 55 -1.58 -7.99 -5.85
N VAL A 56 -1.13 -7.49 -4.69
CA VAL A 56 -2.00 -6.84 -3.69
C VAL A 56 -2.70 -5.62 -4.31
N TYR A 57 -1.96 -4.79 -5.04
CA TYR A 57 -2.53 -3.57 -5.64
C TYR A 57 -3.46 -3.90 -6.80
N GLY A 58 -3.15 -4.92 -7.59
CA GLY A 58 -4.06 -5.42 -8.63
C GLY A 58 -5.41 -5.86 -8.05
N VAL A 59 -5.39 -6.64 -6.97
CA VAL A 59 -6.60 -7.08 -6.25
C VAL A 59 -7.40 -5.90 -5.71
N VAL A 60 -6.73 -4.89 -5.13
CA VAL A 60 -7.37 -3.64 -4.67
C VAL A 60 -8.02 -2.88 -5.82
N VAL A 61 -7.32 -2.68 -6.93
CA VAL A 61 -7.85 -1.93 -8.08
C VAL A 61 -9.08 -2.62 -8.66
N VAL A 62 -9.00 -3.92 -8.93
CA VAL A 62 -10.14 -4.68 -9.50
C VAL A 62 -11.35 -4.63 -8.56
N SER A 63 -11.14 -4.83 -7.26
CA SER A 63 -12.23 -4.83 -6.28
C SER A 63 -12.85 -3.44 -6.09
N ALA A 64 -12.03 -2.39 -6.03
CA ALA A 64 -12.49 -1.01 -5.91
C ALA A 64 -13.28 -0.56 -7.16
N VAL A 65 -12.77 -0.88 -8.36
CA VAL A 65 -13.48 -0.59 -9.62
C VAL A 65 -14.80 -1.34 -9.67
N GLY A 66 -14.82 -2.64 -9.37
CA GLY A 66 -16.06 -3.43 -9.36
C GLY A 66 -17.10 -2.90 -8.36
N ALA A 67 -16.67 -2.50 -7.16
CA ALA A 67 -17.55 -1.89 -6.17
C ALA A 67 -18.12 -0.54 -6.64
N VAL A 68 -17.30 0.34 -7.22
CA VAL A 68 -17.76 1.63 -7.75
C VAL A 68 -18.69 1.46 -8.95
N VAL A 69 -18.39 0.55 -9.89
CA VAL A 69 -19.24 0.30 -11.06
C VAL A 69 -20.60 -0.27 -10.65
N THR A 70 -20.65 -1.12 -9.63
CA THR A 70 -21.91 -1.72 -9.15
C THR A 70 -22.69 -0.84 -8.17
N HIS A 71 -22.00 0.09 -7.49
CA HIS A 71 -22.61 1.03 -6.54
C HIS A 71 -22.16 2.47 -6.84
N PRO A 72 -22.49 3.01 -8.03
CA PRO A 72 -21.90 4.26 -8.53
C PRO A 72 -22.29 5.51 -7.73
N THR A 73 -23.42 5.48 -7.03
CA THR A 73 -23.90 6.56 -6.16
C THR A 73 -23.52 6.37 -4.68
N SER A 74 -22.85 5.26 -4.34
CA SER A 74 -22.49 4.96 -2.95
C SER A 74 -21.26 5.75 -2.52
N PHE A 75 -21.45 6.64 -1.55
CA PHE A 75 -20.36 7.36 -0.89
C PHE A 75 -19.32 6.40 -0.31
N LEU A 76 -19.75 5.26 0.26
CA LEU A 76 -18.85 4.28 0.87
C LEU A 76 -17.94 3.60 -0.16
N ALA A 77 -18.47 3.22 -1.32
CA ALA A 77 -17.67 2.64 -2.41
C ALA A 77 -16.59 3.62 -2.89
N TRP A 78 -16.98 4.89 -3.10
CA TRP A 78 -16.05 5.94 -3.49
C TRP A 78 -15.01 6.27 -2.42
N ALA A 79 -15.40 6.34 -1.15
CA ALA A 79 -14.48 6.62 -0.05
C ALA A 79 -13.37 5.54 0.08
N ALA A 80 -13.74 4.26 -0.05
CA ALA A 80 -12.79 3.14 -0.07
C ALA A 80 -11.86 3.21 -1.29
N ALA A 81 -12.42 3.46 -2.48
CA ALA A 81 -11.67 3.55 -3.72
C ALA A 81 -10.67 4.73 -3.73
N LEU A 82 -11.10 5.92 -3.30
CA LEU A 82 -10.25 7.10 -3.22
C LEU A 82 -9.14 6.95 -2.17
N SER A 83 -9.45 6.37 -1.01
CA SER A 83 -8.43 6.08 0.01
C SER A 83 -7.37 5.13 -0.55
N SER A 84 -7.81 4.06 -1.21
CA SER A 84 -6.90 3.12 -1.89
C SER A 84 -6.07 3.82 -2.98
N ALA A 85 -6.69 4.69 -3.78
CA ALA A 85 -6.02 5.44 -4.84
C ALA A 85 -4.92 6.36 -4.29
N VAL A 86 -5.12 7.02 -3.15
CA VAL A 86 -4.08 7.84 -2.50
C VAL A 86 -2.88 6.99 -2.07
N ALA A 87 -3.12 5.82 -1.48
CA ALA A 87 -2.04 4.90 -1.11
C ALA A 87 -1.26 4.40 -2.35
N LEU A 88 -1.97 4.01 -3.41
CA LEU A 88 -1.38 3.58 -4.68
C LEU A 88 -0.57 4.69 -5.34
N ALA A 89 -1.14 5.90 -5.43
CA ALA A 89 -0.47 7.08 -5.99
C ALA A 89 0.79 7.44 -5.20
N THR A 90 0.71 7.44 -3.86
CA THR A 90 1.89 7.67 -3.00
C THR A 90 2.97 6.63 -3.26
N THR A 91 2.58 5.38 -3.52
CA THR A 91 3.52 4.30 -3.86
C THR A 91 4.20 4.57 -5.20
N ALA A 92 3.42 4.81 -6.25
CA ALA A 92 3.91 4.99 -7.61
C ALA A 92 4.77 6.26 -7.76
N PHE A 93 4.33 7.38 -7.20
CA PHE A 93 4.96 8.69 -7.43
C PHE A 93 5.97 9.10 -6.35
N ARG A 94 5.99 8.44 -5.18
CA ARG A 94 6.93 8.78 -4.10
C ARG A 94 7.78 7.59 -3.68
N ALA A 95 7.17 6.50 -3.22
CA ALA A 95 7.93 5.38 -2.67
C ALA A 95 8.81 4.70 -3.74
N ALA A 96 8.28 4.38 -4.92
CA ALA A 96 9.06 3.70 -5.96
C ALA A 96 10.25 4.55 -6.46
N PRO A 97 10.10 5.87 -6.74
CA PRO A 97 11.26 6.72 -7.06
C PRO A 97 12.27 6.83 -5.91
N LEU A 98 11.81 6.82 -4.65
CA LEU A 98 12.70 6.82 -3.48
C LEU A 98 13.51 5.52 -3.40
N HIS A 99 12.90 4.35 -3.62
CA HIS A 99 13.63 3.08 -3.71
C HIS A 99 14.67 3.11 -4.84
N GLY A 100 14.34 3.67 -6.01
CA GLY A 100 15.31 3.82 -7.10
C GLY A 100 16.50 4.72 -6.72
N ARG A 101 16.28 5.78 -5.96
CA ARG A 101 17.38 6.62 -5.44
C ARG A 101 18.22 5.90 -4.38
N LEU A 102 17.57 5.19 -3.44
CA LEU A 102 18.26 4.39 -2.43
C LEU A 102 19.14 3.31 -3.05
N GLY A 103 18.66 2.63 -4.11
CA GLY A 103 19.47 1.62 -4.82
C GLY A 103 20.72 2.20 -5.49
N ARG A 104 20.69 3.48 -5.91
CA ARG A 104 21.83 4.14 -6.55
C ARG A 104 22.78 4.83 -5.58
N ARG A 105 22.24 5.40 -4.49
CA ARG A 105 22.98 6.28 -3.57
C ARG A 105 23.24 5.68 -2.20
N GLY A 106 22.66 4.52 -1.91
CA GLY A 106 22.72 3.90 -0.59
C GLY A 106 21.75 4.55 0.42
N PRO A 107 21.89 4.24 1.72
CA PRO A 107 20.96 4.63 2.77
C PRO A 107 21.19 6.07 3.25
N GLU A 108 21.15 7.05 2.34
CA GLU A 108 21.23 8.46 2.72
C GLU A 108 20.11 8.80 3.74
N PRO A 109 20.41 9.44 4.88
CA PRO A 109 19.42 9.68 5.94
C PRO A 109 18.17 10.43 5.47
N ASP A 110 18.31 11.38 4.53
CA ASP A 110 17.18 12.11 3.97
C ASP A 110 16.27 11.26 3.08
N LEU A 111 16.85 10.34 2.30
CA LEU A 111 16.09 9.42 1.47
C LEU A 111 15.30 8.43 2.34
N VAL A 112 15.93 7.91 3.41
CA VAL A 112 15.28 7.03 4.38
C VAL A 112 14.13 7.76 5.09
N ARG A 113 14.38 8.99 5.59
CA ARG A 113 13.32 9.81 6.21
C ARG A 113 12.16 10.08 5.25
N ALA A 114 12.45 10.42 3.99
CA ALA A 114 11.43 10.65 2.99
C ALA A 114 10.63 9.38 2.67
N LEU A 115 11.28 8.21 2.62
CA LEU A 115 10.62 6.92 2.43
C LEU A 115 9.67 6.60 3.58
N LEU A 116 10.13 6.76 4.83
CA LEU A 116 9.30 6.52 6.02
C LEU A 116 8.10 7.48 6.10
N ARG A 117 8.24 8.73 5.63
CA ARG A 117 7.10 9.66 5.53
C ARG A 117 6.09 9.20 4.48
N ALA A 118 6.56 8.82 3.29
CA ALA A 118 5.69 8.28 2.24
C ALA A 118 4.98 7.00 2.70
N ASP A 119 5.68 6.15 3.46
CA ASP A 119 5.12 4.93 4.03
C ASP A 119 3.98 5.19 5.01
N ARG A 120 4.15 6.16 5.92
CA ARG A 120 3.07 6.55 6.85
C ARG A 120 1.81 6.97 6.11
N VAL A 121 1.95 7.77 5.05
CA VAL A 121 0.81 8.15 4.21
C VAL A 121 0.16 6.91 3.58
N ARG A 122 0.95 6.03 2.95
CA ARG A 122 0.44 4.79 2.34
C ARG A 122 -0.33 3.94 3.35
N THR A 123 0.23 3.75 4.54
CA THR A 123 -0.35 2.90 5.58
C THR A 123 -1.60 3.51 6.19
N THR A 124 -1.61 4.81 6.47
CA THR A 124 -2.83 5.51 6.92
C THR A 124 -3.97 5.32 5.92
N PHE A 125 -3.72 5.57 4.63
CA PHE A 125 -4.77 5.45 3.61
C PHE A 125 -5.17 4.00 3.30
N ALA A 126 -4.24 3.04 3.42
CA ALA A 126 -4.57 1.62 3.33
C ALA A 126 -5.51 1.18 4.47
N VAL A 127 -5.25 1.62 5.71
CA VAL A 127 -6.12 1.34 6.87
C VAL A 127 -7.46 2.07 6.75
N LEU A 128 -7.45 3.34 6.35
CA LEU A 128 -8.69 4.13 6.16
C LEU A 128 -9.62 3.53 5.11
N ALA A 129 -9.09 2.84 4.09
CA ALA A 129 -9.90 2.19 3.07
C ALA A 129 -10.75 1.01 3.62
N VAL A 130 -10.34 0.38 4.72
CA VAL A 130 -11.05 -0.76 5.31
C VAL A 130 -12.40 -0.36 5.89
N VAL A 131 -12.47 0.78 6.57
CA VAL A 131 -13.68 1.26 7.27
C VAL A 131 -14.89 1.40 6.31
N PRO A 132 -14.81 2.17 5.21
CA PRO A 132 -15.91 2.30 4.27
C PRO A 132 -16.18 1.00 3.51
N ALA A 133 -15.18 0.13 3.28
CA ALA A 133 -15.40 -1.17 2.66
C ALA A 133 -16.26 -2.08 3.55
N VAL A 134 -15.95 -2.16 4.85
CA VAL A 134 -16.75 -2.93 5.82
C VAL A 134 -18.15 -2.34 5.95
N ALA A 135 -18.26 -1.02 6.07
CA ALA A 135 -19.56 -0.35 6.13
C ALA A 135 -20.40 -0.63 4.89
N LEU A 136 -19.80 -0.63 3.69
CA LEU A 136 -20.48 -0.97 2.44
C LEU A 136 -21.02 -2.41 2.47
N ALA A 137 -20.21 -3.37 2.91
CA ALA A 137 -20.61 -4.78 2.99
C ALA A 137 -21.74 -5.03 4.00
N LEU A 138 -21.76 -4.28 5.11
CA LEU A 138 -22.81 -4.35 6.13
C LEU A 138 -24.10 -3.60 5.72
N SER A 139 -24.03 -2.72 4.73
CA SER A 139 -25.19 -1.94 4.24
C SER A 139 -25.93 -2.61 3.08
N ALA A 140 -25.51 -3.81 2.66
CA ALA A 140 -25.88 -4.45 1.40
C ALA A 140 -26.47 -5.86 1.53
#